data_AF-A0A412J2P2-F1
#
_entry.id   AF-A0A412J2P2-F1
#
_cell.length_a   1.000
_cell.length_b   1.000
_cell.length_c   1.000
_cell.angle_alpha   90.00
_cell.angle_beta   90.00
_cell.angle_gamma   90.00
#
_symmetry.space_group_name_H-M   'P 1'
#
loop_
_entity.id
_entity.type
_entity.pdbx_description
1 polymer ?
#
loop_
_entity_poly.entity_id
_entity_poly.type
_entity_poly.pdbx_seq_one_letter_code
_entity_poly.pdbx_strand_id
1 'polypeptide(L)' 'MKATGVGGYESKWQDYDCILVGPQVRFKIPEMKEKVKIPVAQIETLDYGLQNVDNMLKLAYSLVESSND' A
#
# COMPACT_ATOMS: atom_id res chain seq x y z
N MET A 1 1.66 -7.05 -9.11
CA MET A 1 1.70 -6.95 -7.64
C MET A 1 2.64 -8.01 -7.08
N LYS A 2 3.51 -7.65 -6.13
CA LYS A 2 4.37 -8.60 -5.41
C LYS A 2 4.17 -8.39 -3.91
N ALA A 3 3.84 -9.45 -3.18
CA ALA A 3 3.71 -9.38 -1.73
C ALA A 3 5.10 -9.53 -1.08
N THR A 4 5.40 -8.67 -0.10
CA THR A 4 6.62 -8.76 0.70
C THR A 4 6.26 -8.59 2.17
N GLY A 5 7.00 -9.25 3.05
CA GLY A 5 6.85 -9.03 4.50
C GLY A 5 7.28 -7.62 4.89
N VAL A 6 6.83 -7.18 6.07
CA VAL A 6 7.13 -5.85 6.63
C VAL A 6 8.64 -5.61 6.79
N GLY A 7 9.49 -6.63 6.89
CA GLY A 7 10.95 -6.44 6.92
C GLY A 7 11.59 -6.13 5.56
N GLY A 8 10.85 -6.26 4.46
CA GLY A 8 11.42 -6.21 3.10
C GLY A 8 10.92 -5.08 2.21
N TYR A 9 10.02 -4.20 2.70
CA TYR A 9 9.53 -3.08 1.90
C TYR A 9 10.57 -1.96 1.79
N GLU A 10 11.40 -1.74 2.81
CA GLU A 10 12.38 -0.64 2.89
C GLU A 10 13.41 -0.65 1.75
N SER A 11 13.76 -1.82 1.22
CA SER A 11 14.70 -1.94 0.09
C SER A 11 14.01 -2.05 -1.28
N LYS A 12 12.68 -2.12 -1.31
CA LYS A 12 11.91 -2.37 -2.54
C LYS A 12 11.02 -1.21 -2.92
N TRP A 13 10.57 -0.39 -1.98
CA TRP A 13 9.61 0.69 -2.23
C TRP A 13 10.06 1.66 -3.33
N GLN A 14 11.36 1.77 -3.60
CA GLN A 14 11.91 2.62 -4.66
C GLN A 14 11.52 2.15 -6.08
N ASP A 15 11.19 0.86 -6.26
CA ASP A 15 10.74 0.26 -7.52
C ASP A 15 9.21 0.25 -7.69
N TYR A 16 8.46 0.80 -6.72
CA TYR A 16 6.99 0.81 -6.75
C TYR A 16 6.44 2.22 -6.60
N ASP A 17 5.30 2.48 -7.22
CA ASP A 17 4.64 3.79 -7.15
C ASP A 17 3.77 3.97 -5.89
N CYS A 18 3.32 2.87 -5.28
CA CYS A 18 2.51 2.91 -4.06
C CYS A 18 2.66 1.64 -3.22
N ILE A 19 2.31 1.72 -1.93
CA ILE A 19 2.27 0.58 -1.01
C ILE A 19 0.85 0.40 -0.49
N LEU A 20 0.31 -0.80 -0.69
CA LEU A 20 -0.92 -1.23 -0.05
C LEU A 20 -0.63 -2.11 1.15
N VAL A 21 -1.17 -1.74 2.31
CA VAL A 21 -0.96 -2.41 3.58
C VAL A 21 -2.24 -3.11 4.02
N GLY A 22 -2.16 -4.40 4.34
CA GLY A 22 -3.32 -5.14 4.83
C GLY A 22 -3.84 -4.63 6.19
N PRO A 23 -5.11 -4.86 6.53
CA PRO A 23 -5.74 -4.36 7.76
C PRO A 23 -5.07 -4.85 9.06
N GLN A 24 -4.36 -5.98 8.98
CA GLN A 24 -3.58 -6.56 10.08
C GLN A 24 -2.36 -5.69 10.46
N VAL A 25 -1.79 -4.95 9.51
CA VAL A 25 -0.56 -4.16 9.67
C VAL A 25 -0.80 -2.65 9.62
N ARG A 26 -2.06 -2.23 9.72
CA ARG A 26 -2.48 -0.81 9.69
C ARG A 26 -1.75 0.09 10.68
N PHE A 27 -1.40 -0.44 11.86
CA PHE A 27 -0.71 0.31 12.91
C PHE A 27 0.71 0.73 12.51
N LYS A 28 1.32 0.07 11.51
CA LYS A 28 2.65 0.41 10.99
C LYS A 28 2.61 1.41 9.85
N ILE A 29 1.44 1.71 9.27
CA ILE A 29 1.29 2.69 8.19
C ILE A 29 1.95 4.05 8.53
N PRO A 30 1.75 4.67 9.70
CA PRO A 30 2.41 5.93 10.03
C PRO A 30 3.95 5.81 9.96
N GLU A 31 4.53 4.77 10.57
CA GLU A 31 5.98 4.52 10.52
C GLU A 31 6.47 4.28 9.09
N MET A 32 5.70 3.56 8.28
CA MET A 32 6.03 3.31 6.87
C MET A 32 6.01 4.60 6.07
N LYS A 33 5.01 5.47 6.27
CA LYS A 33 4.90 6.77 5.60
C LYS A 33 6.06 7.71 5.93
N GLU A 34 6.65 7.62 7.13
CA GLU A 34 7.86 8.36 7.47
C GLU A 34 9.11 7.80 6.79
N LYS A 35 9.15 6.48 6.54
CA LYS A 35 10.30 5.79 5.94
C LYS A 35 10.31 5.81 4.40
N VAL A 36 9.15 5.90 3.76
CA VAL A 36 9.02 5.85 2.30
C VAL A 36 8.51 7.17 1.75
N LYS A 37 8.90 7.53 0.53
CA LYS A 37 8.41 8.76 -0.13
C LYS A 37 7.16 8.56 -0.99
N ILE A 38 6.71 7.31 -1.13
CA ILE A 38 5.56 6.94 -1.97
C ILE A 38 4.27 6.84 -1.13
N PRO A 39 3.10 7.02 -1.74
CA PRO A 39 1.84 6.89 -1.03
C PRO A 39 1.66 5.48 -0.43
N VAL A 40 1.33 5.44 0.86
CA VAL A 40 1.00 4.23 1.60
C VAL A 40 -0.46 4.30 2.03
N ALA A 41 -1.25 3.28 1.69
CA ALA A 41 -2.64 3.19 2.09
C ALA A 41 -2.98 1.82 2.69
N GLN A 42 -4.00 1.81 3.54
CA GLN A 42 -4.56 0.56 4.03
C GLN A 42 -5.54 -0.01 3.01
N ILE A 43 -5.54 -1.33 2.85
CA ILE A 43 -6.60 -2.05 2.16
C ILE A 43 -7.77 -2.18 3.13
N GLU A 44 -8.98 -1.88 2.65
CA GLU A 44 -10.20 -2.08 3.42
C GLU A 44 -10.36 -3.55 3.83
N THR A 45 -10.79 -3.76 5.08
CA THR A 45 -10.89 -5.12 5.65
C THR A 45 -11.87 -5.99 4.86
N LEU A 46 -12.95 -5.37 4.38
CA LEU A 46 -13.95 -6.03 3.55
C LEU A 46 -13.38 -6.42 2.19
N ASP A 47 -12.70 -5.50 1.49
CA ASP A 47 -12.08 -5.79 0.20
C ASP A 47 -10.98 -6.85 0.33
N TYR A 48 -10.21 -6.83 1.43
CA TYR A 48 -9.22 -7.86 1.73
C TYR A 48 -9.86 -9.23 1.96
N GLY A 49 -10.95 -9.29 2.73
CA GLY A 49 -11.67 -10.52 3.03
C GLY A 49 -12.40 -11.11 1.81
N LEU A 50 -12.98 -10.25 0.98
CA LEU A 50 -13.66 -10.62 -0.26
C LEU A 50 -12.70 -10.82 -1.45
N GLN A 51 -11.39 -10.64 -1.25
CA GLN A 51 -10.37 -10.64 -2.30
C GLN A 51 -10.77 -9.75 -3.49
N ASN A 52 -11.31 -8.57 -3.20
CA ASN A 52 -11.84 -7.65 -4.19
C ASN A 52 -10.69 -6.87 -4.86
N VAL A 53 -10.00 -7.55 -5.78
CA VAL A 53 -8.82 -7.03 -6.48
C VAL A 53 -9.13 -5.72 -7.22
N ASP A 54 -10.35 -5.56 -7.73
CA ASP A 54 -10.78 -4.37 -8.49
C ASP A 54 -10.72 -3.09 -7.64
N ASN A 55 -11.26 -3.16 -6.41
CA ASN A 55 -11.18 -2.05 -5.46
C ASN A 55 -9.76 -1.78 -4.98
N MET A 56 -8.96 -2.84 -4.75
CA MET A 56 -7.55 -2.68 -4.38
C MET A 56 -6.75 -1.99 -5.49
N LEU A 57 -6.99 -2.35 -6.74
CA LEU A 57 -6.36 -1.69 -7.89
C LEU A 57 -6.81 -0.24 -8.00
N LYS A 58 -8.12 0.04 -7.93
CA LYS A 58 -8.64 1.41 -7.96
C LYS A 58 -8.03 2.29 -6.88
N LEU A 59 -7.89 1.76 -5.67
CA LEU A 59 -7.22 2.43 -4.57
C LEU A 59 -5.75 2.73 -4.91
N ALA A 60 -5.00 1.75 -5.43
CA ALA A 60 -3.62 1.96 -5.87
C ALA A 60 -3.49 3.03 -6.95
N TYR A 61 -4.32 2.99 -7.99
CA TYR A 61 -4.31 3.99 -9.07
C TYR A 61 -4.62 5.38 -8.53
N SER A 62 -5.67 5.52 -7.71
CA SER A 62 -6.04 6.81 -7.12
C SER A 62 -4.93 7.41 -6.26
N LEU A 63 -4.14 6.59 -5.56
CA LEU A 63 -2.99 7.03 -4.78
C LEU A 63 -1.82 7.53 -5.64
N VAL A 64 -1.52 6.81 -6.72
CA VAL A 64 -0.46 7.18 -7.67
C VAL A 64 -0.85 8.45 -8.42
N GLU A 65 -2.10 8.55 -8.90
CA GLU A 65 -2.62 9.75 -9.55
C GLU A 65 -2.59 10.96 -8.61
N SER A 66 -3.01 10.80 -7.35
CA SER A 66 -3.00 11.90 -6.37
C SER A 66 -1.59 12.33 -5.93
N SER A 67 -0.56 11.52 -6.19
CA SER A 67 0.84 11.87 -5.86
C SER A 67 1.59 12.50 -7.04
N ASN A 68 0.97 12.56 -8.22
CA ASN A 68 1.58 13.07 -9.44
C ASN A 68 1.01 14.45 -9.86
N ASP A 69 0.40 15.17 -8.92
CA ASP A 69 -0.10 16.56 -9.05
C ASP A 69 0.80 17.55 -8.29
#